data_AF-A0AA86RBE2-F1
#
_entry.id   AF-A0AA86RBE2-F1
#
_cell.length_a   1.000
_cell.length_b   1.000
_cell.length_c   1.000
_cell.angle_alpha   90.00
_cell.angle_beta   90.00
_cell.angle_gamma   90.00
#
_symmetry.space_group_name_H-M   'P 1'
#
loop_
_entity.id
_entity.type
_entity.pdbx_description
1 polymer ?
#
loop_
_entity_poly.entity_id
_entity_poly.type
_entity_poly.pdbx_seq_one_letter_code
_entity_poly.pdbx_strand_id
1 'polypeptide(L)'
;MNKQVAKYMLSNYSVLQQIHLYAHEINRIKTKCNRIQRDRWSKAEDALLFDTVQIIGNRDCDAIAALIGSKSSSQVYQRLRYIRENIKNFAPFVGPCYQ
;
A
#
# COMPACT_ATOMS: atom_id res chain seq x y z
N MET A 1 -5.72 -4.18 26.95
CA MET A 1 -6.80 -5.09 27.40
C MET A 1 -6.17 -6.39 27.89
N ASN A 2 -6.63 -6.88 29.04
CA ASN A 2 -6.16 -8.13 29.64
C ASN A 2 -6.63 -9.34 28.79
N LYS A 3 -5.70 -10.22 28.40
CA LYS A 3 -5.96 -11.39 27.52
C LYS A 3 -7.00 -12.35 28.11
N GLN A 4 -7.06 -12.47 29.43
CA GLN A 4 -7.99 -13.37 30.13
C GLN A 4 -9.43 -12.84 30.08
N VAL A 5 -9.61 -11.53 30.21
CA VAL A 5 -10.92 -10.86 30.18
C VAL A 5 -11.54 -10.92 28.77
N ALA A 6 -10.72 -10.76 27.73
CA ALA A 6 -11.19 -10.87 26.35
C ALA A 6 -11.70 -12.27 26.00
N LYS A 7 -11.04 -13.32 26.53
CA LYS A 7 -11.45 -14.72 26.32
C LYS A 7 -12.82 -15.02 26.95
N TYR A 8 -13.06 -14.51 28.16
CA TYR A 8 -14.33 -14.67 28.88
C TYR A 8 -15.48 -13.88 28.24
N MET A 9 -15.20 -12.69 27.72
CA MET A 9 -16.19 -11.89 27.00
C MET A 9 -16.62 -12.61 25.71
N LEU A 10 -15.67 -13.15 24.93
CA LEU A 10 -15.94 -13.87 23.68
C LEU A 10 -16.76 -15.17 23.87
N SER A 11 -16.69 -15.83 25.03
CA SER A 11 -17.44 -17.06 25.30
C SER A 11 -18.91 -16.85 25.68
N ASN A 12 -19.30 -15.63 26.06
CA ASN A 12 -20.65 -15.30 26.55
C ASN A 12 -21.50 -14.50 25.55
N TYR A 13 -20.98 -14.20 24.36
CA TYR A 13 -21.72 -13.49 23.31
C TYR A 13 -22.53 -14.45 22.43
N SER A 14 -23.70 -14.00 21.98
CA SER A 14 -24.45 -14.67 20.91
C SER A 14 -23.57 -14.81 19.67
N VAL A 15 -23.77 -15.88 18.89
CA VAL A 15 -23.02 -16.15 17.64
C VAL A 15 -23.02 -14.93 16.71
N LEU A 16 -24.15 -14.21 16.63
CA LEU A 16 -24.27 -12.99 15.82
C LEU A 16 -23.40 -11.84 16.34
N GLN A 17 -23.34 -11.67 17.67
CA GLN A 17 -22.49 -10.65 18.30
C GLN A 17 -21.01 -11.01 18.12
N GLN A 18 -20.67 -12.29 18.18
CA GLN A 18 -19.32 -12.78 17.96
C GLN A 18 -18.86 -12.54 16.51
N ILE A 19 -19.71 -12.78 15.52
CA ILE A 19 -19.43 -12.47 14.11
C ILE A 19 -19.23 -10.96 13.90
N HIS A 20 -20.10 -10.11 14.47
CA HIS A 20 -19.95 -8.66 14.37
C HIS A 20 -18.62 -8.16 14.96
N LEU A 21 -18.23 -8.67 16.13
CA LEU A 21 -16.96 -8.31 16.76
C LEU A 21 -15.75 -8.76 15.92
N TYR A 22 -15.79 -9.97 15.35
CA TYR A 22 -14.73 -10.45 14.46
C TYR A 22 -14.63 -9.62 13.17
N ALA A 23 -15.77 -9.32 12.53
CA ALA A 23 -15.80 -8.51 11.32
C ALA A 23 -15.26 -7.09 11.57
N HIS A 24 -15.63 -6.48 12.69
CA HIS A 24 -15.11 -5.17 13.10
C HIS A 24 -13.59 -5.21 13.32
N GLU A 25 -13.06 -6.23 13.99
CA GLU A 25 -11.62 -6.35 14.22
C GLU A 25 -10.83 -6.56 12.93
N ILE A 26 -11.34 -7.39 12.02
CA ILE A 26 -10.75 -7.56 10.67
C ILE A 26 -10.70 -6.22 9.93
N ASN A 27 -11.79 -5.44 9.96
CA ASN A 27 -11.84 -4.13 9.33
C ASN A 27 -10.88 -3.13 9.99
N ARG A 28 -10.75 -3.16 11.33
CA ARG A 28 -9.79 -2.35 12.08
C ARG A 28 -8.34 -2.68 11.72
N ILE A 29 -8.01 -3.96 11.55
CA ILE A 29 -6.68 -4.40 11.11
C ILE A 29 -6.45 -3.97 9.66
N LYS A 30 -7.43 -4.19 8.77
CA LYS A 30 -7.36 -3.80 7.35
C LYS A 30 -7.13 -2.30 7.17
N THR A 31 -7.85 -1.46 7.90
CA THR A 31 -7.70 0.00 7.86
C THR A 31 -6.37 0.48 8.46
N LYS A 32 -5.88 -0.16 9.52
CA LYS A 32 -4.58 0.14 10.13
C LYS A 32 -3.41 -0.21 9.21
N CYS A 33 -3.43 -1.39 8.59
CA CYS A 33 -2.40 -1.81 7.62
C CYS A 33 -2.40 -0.90 6.36
N ASN A 34 -3.58 -0.43 5.94
CA ASN A 34 -3.70 0.53 4.83
C ASN A 34 -3.01 1.87 5.15
N ARG A 35 -3.10 2.37 6.39
CA ARG A 35 -2.40 3.60 6.81
C ARG A 35 -0.87 3.44 6.82
N ILE A 36 -0.36 2.27 7.23
CA ILE A 36 1.09 1.99 7.27
C ILE A 36 1.67 1.82 5.85
N GLN A 37 0.92 1.25 4.91
CA GLN A 37 1.34 1.11 3.51
C GLN A 37 1.35 2.43 2.73
N ARG A 38 0.59 3.45 3.15
CA ARG A 38 0.60 4.75 2.49
C ARG A 38 1.95 5.48 2.64
N ASP A 39 2.70 5.21 3.70
CA ASP A 39 3.92 5.97 4.02
C ASP A 39 5.24 5.22 3.71
N ARG A 40 5.21 3.91 3.45
CA ARG A 40 6.41 3.14 3.07
C ARG A 40 6.22 2.36 1.78
N TRP A 41 7.18 2.51 0.89
CA TRP A 41 7.37 1.64 -0.26
C TRP A 41 7.96 0.32 0.19
N SER A 42 7.24 -0.77 -0.09
CA SER A 42 7.76 -2.12 0.08
C SER A 42 8.63 -2.53 -1.12
N LYS A 43 9.53 -3.50 -0.92
CA LYS A 43 10.35 -4.03 -2.02
C LYS A 43 9.52 -4.61 -3.17
N ALA A 44 8.36 -5.20 -2.85
CA ALA A 44 7.44 -5.74 -3.84
C ALA A 44 6.76 -4.64 -4.66
N GLU A 45 6.36 -3.54 -4.02
CA GLU A 45 5.80 -2.37 -4.71
C GLU A 45 6.86 -1.65 -5.56
N ASP A 46 8.10 -1.56 -5.09
CA ASP A 46 9.21 -1.02 -5.90
C ASP A 46 9.47 -1.91 -7.13
N ALA A 47 9.52 -3.25 -6.96
CA ALA A 47 9.68 -4.19 -8.08
C ALA A 47 8.56 -4.02 -9.12
N LEU A 48 7.31 -3.96 -8.65
CA LEU A 48 6.15 -3.73 -9.53
C LEU A 48 6.26 -2.36 -10.21
N LEU A 49 6.66 -1.32 -9.50
CA LEU A 49 6.89 0.01 -10.07
C LEU A 49 7.95 -0.03 -11.18
N PHE A 50 9.05 -0.76 -10.98
CA PHE A 50 10.10 -0.91 -11.99
C PHE A 50 9.59 -1.61 -13.25
N ASP A 51 8.92 -2.75 -13.08
CA ASP A 51 8.37 -3.51 -14.21
C ASP A 51 7.35 -2.68 -14.99
N THR A 52 6.49 -1.94 -14.27
CA THR A 52 5.46 -1.09 -14.89
C THR A 52 6.07 0.07 -15.66
N VAL A 53 7.07 0.74 -15.10
CA VAL A 53 7.79 1.83 -15.77
C VAL A 53 8.57 1.33 -16.99
N GLN A 54 9.06 0.09 -16.96
CA GLN A 54 9.72 -0.51 -18.11
C GLN A 54 8.73 -0.79 -19.26
N ILE A 55 7.50 -1.19 -18.95
CA ILE A 55 6.47 -1.54 -19.93
C ILE A 55 5.77 -0.30 -20.51
N ILE A 56 5.30 0.59 -19.64
CA ILE A 56 4.44 1.73 -20.00
C ILE A 56 5.28 3.00 -20.24
N GLY A 57 6.52 3.01 -19.76
CA GLY A 57 7.30 4.23 -19.62
C GLY A 57 6.92 4.99 -18.36
N ASN A 58 7.53 6.16 -18.18
CA ASN A 58 7.38 6.95 -16.96
C ASN A 58 6.53 8.21 -17.14
N ARG A 59 5.76 8.34 -18.23
CA ARG A 59 4.93 9.53 -18.49
C ARG A 59 3.59 9.48 -17.78
N ASP A 60 2.99 8.29 -17.67
CA ASP A 60 1.63 8.12 -17.15
C ASP A 60 1.66 7.64 -15.71
N CYS A 61 2.08 8.54 -14.81
CA CYS A 61 2.10 8.33 -13.37
C CYS A 61 0.72 7.84 -12.82
N ASP A 62 -0.40 8.27 -13.43
CA ASP A 62 -1.76 7.81 -13.10
C ASP A 62 -2.03 6.35 -13.50
N ALA A 63 -1.60 5.95 -14.69
CA ALA A 63 -1.75 4.56 -15.16
C ALA A 63 -0.92 3.60 -14.30
N ILE A 64 0.29 4.03 -13.92
CA ILE A 64 1.17 3.29 -13.01
C ILE A 64 0.52 3.15 -11.62
N ALA A 65 -0.05 4.23 -11.09
CA ALA A 65 -0.75 4.23 -9.81
C ALA A 65 -1.97 3.29 -9.82
N ALA A 66 -2.75 3.29 -10.91
CA ALA A 66 -3.88 2.39 -11.09
C ALA A 66 -3.45 0.91 -11.12
N LEU A 67 -2.29 0.60 -11.71
CA LEU A 67 -1.77 -0.76 -11.77
C LEU A 67 -1.24 -1.25 -10.40
N ILE A 68 -0.59 -0.36 -9.65
CA ILE A 68 -0.11 -0.66 -8.29
C ILE A 68 -1.30 -0.76 -7.32
N GLY A 69 -2.37 0.00 -7.54
CA GLY A 69 -3.64 -0.04 -6.81
C GLY A 69 -3.58 0.45 -5.35
N SER A 70 -2.39 0.53 -4.76
CA SER A 70 -2.16 0.92 -3.36
C SER A 70 -1.60 2.33 -3.18
N LYS A 71 -1.21 3.01 -4.27
CA LYS A 71 -0.50 4.29 -4.25
C LYS A 71 -1.20 5.32 -5.12
N SER A 72 -1.12 6.59 -4.71
CA SER A 72 -1.52 7.70 -5.57
C SER A 72 -0.41 8.05 -6.57
N SER A 73 -0.79 8.70 -7.67
CA SER A 73 0.12 9.18 -8.71
C SER A 73 1.20 10.12 -8.15
N SER A 74 0.84 10.94 -7.16
CA SER A 74 1.78 11.80 -6.44
C SER A 74 2.84 11.01 -5.65
N GLN A 75 2.46 9.89 -5.02
CA GLN A 75 3.40 9.03 -4.30
C GLN A 75 4.33 8.30 -5.28
N VAL A 76 3.79 7.85 -6.42
CA VAL A 76 4.55 7.24 -7.51
C VAL A 76 5.61 8.22 -8.03
N TYR A 77 5.20 9.47 -8.34
CA TYR A 77 6.13 10.51 -8.80
C TYR A 77 7.25 10.79 -7.81
N GLN A 78 6.91 10.99 -6.52
CA GLN A 78 7.91 11.22 -5.48
C GLN A 78 8.89 10.05 -5.35
N ARG A 79 8.40 8.82 -5.48
CA ARG A 79 9.25 7.63 -5.45
C ARG A 79 10.19 7.55 -6.63
N LEU A 80 9.67 7.77 -7.85
CA LEU A 80 10.48 7.75 -9.07
C LEU A 80 11.57 8.82 -9.04
N ARG A 81 11.25 10.01 -8.52
CA ARG A 81 12.24 11.07 -8.29
C ARG A 81 13.33 10.62 -7.31
N TYR A 82 12.95 10.06 -6.16
CA TYR A 82 13.90 9.55 -5.18
C TYR A 82 14.82 8.46 -5.76
N ILE A 83 14.24 7.49 -6.48
CA ILE A 83 14.97 6.40 -7.14
C ILE A 83 15.96 6.96 -8.16
N ARG A 84 15.53 7.90 -9.01
CA ARG A 84 16.37 8.56 -10.01
C ARG A 84 17.57 9.27 -9.37
N GLU A 85 17.37 9.94 -8.25
CA GLU A 85 18.41 10.72 -7.58
C GLU A 85 19.38 9.84 -6.76
N ASN A 86 18.94 8.67 -6.28
CA ASN A 86 19.69 7.88 -5.29
C ASN A 86 20.18 6.51 -5.78
N ILE A 87 19.64 5.97 -6.89
CA ILE A 87 19.99 4.65 -7.40
C ILE A 87 20.76 4.78 -8.73
N LYS A 88 22.09 4.64 -8.68
CA LYS A 88 23.04 4.86 -9.79
C LYS A 88 22.89 3.91 -11.00
N ASN A 89 22.06 2.87 -10.90
CA ASN A 89 21.84 1.89 -11.99
C ASN A 89 20.64 2.26 -12.88
N PHE A 90 20.07 3.45 -12.73
CA PHE A 90 18.94 3.90 -13.54
C PHE A 90 19.42 4.85 -14.64
N ALA A 91 19.58 4.33 -15.86
CA ALA A 91 19.96 5.08 -17.06
C ALA A 91 18.94 4.77 -18.20
N PRO A 92 18.63 5.71 -19.11
CA PRO A 92 17.44 6.53 -18.94
C PRO A 92 16.56 6.62 -20.20
N PHE A 93 15.25 6.47 -20.04
CA PHE A 93 14.26 7.16 -20.86
C PHE A 93 13.23 7.76 -19.91
N VAL A 94 13.67 8.76 -19.13
CA VAL A 94 12.88 9.34 -18.04
C VAL A 94 12.63 10.80 -18.38
N GLY A 95 11.64 11.03 -19.24
CA GLY A 95 11.08 12.37 -19.43
C GLY A 95 10.31 12.79 -18.17
N PRO A 96 10.04 14.09 -17.95
CA PRO A 96 9.14 14.49 -16.87
C PRO A 96 7.75 13.82 -17.05
N CYS A 97 7.14 13.29 -15.98
CA CYS A 97 5.68 13.13 -15.95
C CYS A 97 5.14 14.56 -16.11
N TYR A 98 4.62 14.92 -17.28
CA TYR A 98 3.93 16.19 -17.47
C TYR A 98 2.49 16.02 -17.00
N GLN A 99 2.06 16.98 -16.17
CA GLN A 99 0.67 17.20 -15.77
C GLN A 99 -0.14 17.77 -16.93
#